data_AF-A0A0D2GXE4-F1
#
_entry.id   AF-A0A0D2GXE4-F1
#
_cell.length_a   1.000
_cell.length_b   1.000
_cell.length_c   1.000
_cell.angle_alpha   90.00
_cell.angle_beta   90.00
_cell.angle_gamma   90.00
#
_symmetry.space_group_name_H-M   'P 1'
#
loop_
_entity.id
_entity.type
_entity.pdbx_description
1 polymer ?
#
loop_
_entity_poly.entity_id
_entity_poly.type
_entity_poly.pdbx_seq_one_letter_code
_entity_poly.pdbx_strand_id
1 'polypeptide(L)'
;MAEKAEKARVLLVGSGGIGTMTAVNLEKGGLATVAAVLRSNYTVVNDAGFTIDSCDHGKFSGWKPSEILSQVPDVTAPSSPTKPFDYVIVTTKNIPDVPPTVADLIRPAVTPGHTVIVLIQNGLNIEKPLLEAFPTNVCLSGVSLMGADELSPGHILQNDVDRLFIGPFLSGNIDEQTQVAAAREFVRIYSASGKVECSYQPDVLFVRWRKLMYNAVWNPICALTGLDTTRYRLASDAQDPANPLDLLVRPAMNEIRAAAKAAANVDLPESLVEAMVECDPMEIFCAPSMLQDRRKGRFIEYENILGEALREGEKAGVAMPTIKCLYGLCKAVQWRTKELNGLVDAQKLLEARTAAT
;
A
#
# COMPACT_ATOMS: atom_id res chain seq x y z
N MET A 1 -38.66 -13.39 -12.87
CA MET A 1 -37.78 -12.92 -11.78
C MET A 1 -36.39 -12.86 -12.36
N ALA A 2 -35.74 -11.71 -12.39
CA ALA A 2 -34.32 -11.68 -12.76
C ALA A 2 -33.56 -12.49 -11.70
N GLU A 3 -32.82 -13.51 -12.12
CA GLU A 3 -31.85 -14.19 -11.27
C GLU A 3 -31.00 -13.10 -10.61
N LYS A 4 -30.96 -13.05 -9.28
CA LYS A 4 -30.03 -12.15 -8.59
C LYS A 4 -28.64 -12.56 -9.04
N ALA A 5 -27.94 -11.68 -9.76
CA ALA A 5 -26.56 -11.91 -10.15
C ALA A 5 -25.75 -12.31 -8.91
N GLU A 6 -24.93 -13.34 -9.04
CA GLU A 6 -24.10 -13.81 -7.93
C GLU A 6 -23.11 -12.72 -7.51
N LYS A 7 -22.95 -12.51 -6.20
CA LYS A 7 -21.98 -11.54 -5.67
C LYS A 7 -20.56 -12.06 -5.87
N ALA A 8 -19.64 -11.16 -6.19
CA ALA A 8 -18.21 -11.49 -6.24
C ALA A 8 -17.73 -11.94 -4.84
N ARG A 9 -16.95 -13.02 -4.80
CA ARG A 9 -16.31 -13.51 -3.59
C ARG A 9 -14.91 -12.93 -3.47
N VAL A 10 -14.69 -12.16 -2.42
CA VAL A 10 -13.44 -11.42 -2.19
C VAL A 10 -12.72 -11.99 -0.98
N LEU A 11 -11.44 -12.32 -1.12
CA LEU A 11 -10.53 -12.47 0.01
C LEU A 11 -9.79 -11.16 0.23
N LEU A 12 -9.91 -10.58 1.42
CA LEU A 12 -9.11 -9.44 1.84
C LEU A 12 -7.95 -9.91 2.72
N VAL A 13 -6.72 -9.63 2.28
CA VAL A 13 -5.49 -9.89 3.02
C VAL A 13 -4.92 -8.57 3.52
N GLY A 14 -5.06 -8.30 4.83
CA GLY A 14 -4.59 -7.07 5.48
C GLY A 14 -5.69 -6.18 6.06
N SER A 15 -6.42 -6.67 7.06
CA SER A 15 -7.51 -5.92 7.70
C SER A 15 -7.04 -4.82 8.69
N GLY A 16 -6.18 -3.92 8.24
CA GLY A 16 -5.89 -2.63 8.92
C GLY A 16 -6.89 -1.55 8.51
N GLY A 17 -6.55 -0.27 8.65
CA GLY A 17 -7.41 0.86 8.27
C GLY A 17 -7.91 0.78 6.83
N ILE A 18 -6.98 0.76 5.86
CA ILE A 18 -7.31 0.69 4.43
C ILE A 18 -8.13 -0.56 4.10
N GLY A 19 -7.64 -1.75 4.49
CA GLY A 19 -8.33 -3.00 4.19
C GLY A 19 -9.73 -3.07 4.78
N THR A 20 -9.92 -2.62 6.02
CA THR A 20 -11.23 -2.63 6.67
C THR A 20 -12.20 -1.70 5.94
N MET A 21 -11.78 -0.49 5.58
CA MET A 21 -12.64 0.42 4.83
C MET A 21 -12.95 -0.08 3.42
N THR A 22 -11.98 -0.72 2.74
CA THR A 22 -12.21 -1.43 1.48
C THR A 22 -13.29 -2.52 1.64
N ALA A 23 -13.24 -3.32 2.70
CA ALA A 23 -14.25 -4.35 2.95
C ALA A 23 -15.64 -3.75 3.23
N VAL A 24 -15.71 -2.72 4.09
CA VAL A 24 -16.96 -1.98 4.36
C VAL A 24 -17.56 -1.47 3.07
N ASN A 25 -16.76 -0.80 2.24
CA ASN A 25 -17.24 -0.21 1.00
C ASN A 25 -17.78 -1.27 0.02
N LEU A 26 -17.02 -2.36 -0.19
CA LEU A 26 -17.42 -3.48 -1.06
C LEU A 26 -18.74 -4.13 -0.61
N GLU A 27 -18.91 -4.38 0.69
CA GLU A 27 -20.13 -5.00 1.20
C GLU A 27 -21.33 -4.05 1.19
N LYS A 28 -21.12 -2.76 1.48
CA LYS A 28 -22.16 -1.72 1.37
C LYS A 28 -22.61 -1.51 -0.07
N GLY A 29 -21.75 -1.74 -1.06
CA GLY A 29 -22.11 -1.75 -2.48
C GLY A 29 -22.98 -2.94 -2.89
N GLY A 30 -23.03 -4.01 -2.09
CA GLY A 30 -23.95 -5.12 -2.28
C GLY A 30 -23.62 -6.06 -3.45
N LEU A 31 -22.52 -5.83 -4.19
CA LEU A 31 -22.07 -6.66 -5.30
C LEU A 31 -20.96 -7.64 -4.94
N ALA A 32 -20.43 -7.56 -3.72
CA ALA A 32 -19.40 -8.46 -3.21
C ALA A 32 -19.73 -8.96 -1.80
N THR A 33 -19.10 -10.07 -1.44
CA THR A 33 -18.99 -10.59 -0.06
C THR A 33 -17.52 -10.72 0.27
N VAL A 34 -17.13 -10.34 1.49
CA VAL A 34 -15.72 -10.29 1.88
C VAL A 34 -15.41 -11.31 2.96
N ALA A 35 -14.44 -12.18 2.68
CA ALA A 35 -13.72 -12.95 3.67
C ALA A 35 -12.45 -12.17 4.06
N ALA A 36 -12.37 -11.72 5.30
CA ALA A 36 -11.26 -10.88 5.77
C ALA A 36 -10.27 -11.69 6.61
N VAL A 37 -8.99 -11.64 6.25
CA VAL A 37 -7.89 -12.25 7.01
C VAL A 37 -7.37 -11.27 8.05
N LEU A 38 -7.62 -11.59 9.31
CA LEU A 38 -7.19 -10.82 10.47
C LEU A 38 -6.08 -11.55 11.21
N ARG A 39 -5.21 -10.77 11.87
CA ARG A 39 -4.10 -11.28 12.70
C ARG A 39 -4.16 -10.71 14.11
N SER A 40 -3.41 -9.66 14.38
CA SER A 40 -3.35 -8.96 15.67
C SER A 40 -4.71 -8.45 16.18
N ASN A 41 -5.69 -8.22 15.31
CA ASN A 41 -7.03 -7.78 15.66
C ASN A 41 -8.09 -8.90 15.55
N TYR A 42 -7.69 -10.15 15.25
CA TYR A 42 -8.62 -11.26 15.03
C TYR A 42 -9.58 -11.46 16.21
N THR A 43 -9.06 -11.64 17.43
CA THR A 43 -9.90 -11.92 18.61
C THR A 43 -10.90 -10.80 18.87
N VAL A 44 -10.42 -9.54 18.88
CA VAL A 44 -11.26 -8.37 19.16
C VAL A 44 -12.41 -8.25 18.16
N VAL A 45 -12.13 -8.41 16.87
CA VAL A 45 -13.13 -8.28 15.81
C VAL A 45 -14.03 -9.51 15.73
N ASN A 46 -13.48 -10.71 15.94
CA ASN A 46 -14.27 -11.93 15.96
C ASN A 46 -15.34 -11.88 17.05
N ASP A 47 -15.01 -11.33 18.22
CA ASP A 47 -15.94 -11.25 19.34
C ASP A 47 -16.92 -10.09 19.16
N ALA A 48 -16.40 -8.87 18.98
CA ALA A 48 -17.19 -7.65 19.05
C ALA A 48 -17.46 -6.96 17.70
N GLY A 49 -16.76 -7.33 16.63
CA GLY A 49 -16.74 -6.59 15.36
C GLY A 49 -15.90 -5.31 15.44
N PHE A 50 -15.73 -4.66 14.30
CA PHE A 50 -15.07 -3.37 14.21
C PHE A 50 -15.96 -2.23 14.73
N THR A 51 -15.32 -1.23 15.34
CA THR A 51 -15.87 0.11 15.56
C THR A 51 -15.26 1.05 14.54
N ILE A 52 -16.08 1.68 13.73
CA ILE A 52 -15.67 2.48 12.58
C ILE A 52 -16.24 3.89 12.71
N ASP A 53 -15.37 4.89 12.61
CA ASP A 53 -15.70 6.29 12.39
C ASP A 53 -15.23 6.68 10.99
N SER A 54 -16.17 6.84 10.06
CA SER A 54 -15.87 7.04 8.64
C SER A 54 -16.54 8.29 8.09
N CYS A 55 -15.77 9.12 7.40
CA CYS A 55 -16.29 10.29 6.68
C CYS A 55 -17.27 9.92 5.56
N ASP A 56 -17.11 8.75 4.93
CA ASP A 56 -17.95 8.30 3.79
C ASP A 56 -19.15 7.45 4.26
N HIS A 57 -18.93 6.58 5.26
CA HIS A 57 -19.90 5.58 5.69
C HIS A 57 -20.61 5.92 7.02
N GLY A 58 -20.16 6.95 7.73
CA GLY A 58 -20.68 7.36 9.04
C GLY A 58 -20.05 6.56 10.18
N LYS A 59 -20.63 6.70 11.38
CA LYS A 59 -20.15 6.04 12.61
C LYS A 59 -21.00 4.81 12.93
N PHE A 60 -20.35 3.68 13.15
CA PHE A 60 -21.03 2.44 13.52
C PHE A 60 -20.09 1.49 14.28
N SER A 61 -20.68 0.59 15.07
CA SER A 61 -19.96 -0.43 15.84
C SER A 61 -20.58 -1.80 15.60
N GLY A 62 -19.86 -2.86 15.95
CA GLY A 62 -20.35 -4.22 15.78
C GLY A 62 -20.28 -4.74 14.34
N TRP A 63 -19.64 -4.01 13.42
CA TRP A 63 -19.58 -4.43 12.02
C TRP A 63 -18.58 -5.56 11.83
N LYS A 64 -19.00 -6.62 11.15
CA LYS A 64 -18.15 -7.74 10.75
C LYS A 64 -18.26 -7.91 9.23
N PRO A 65 -17.15 -8.23 8.54
CA PRO A 65 -17.23 -8.71 7.17
C PRO A 65 -18.00 -10.03 7.13
N SER A 66 -18.49 -10.42 5.95
CA SER A 66 -19.28 -11.64 5.74
C SER A 66 -18.61 -12.90 6.31
N GLU A 67 -17.28 -12.95 6.24
CA GLU A 67 -16.47 -14.04 6.79
C GLU A 67 -15.20 -13.46 7.45
N ILE A 68 -14.85 -13.96 8.65
CA ILE A 68 -13.64 -13.58 9.41
C ILE A 68 -12.73 -14.80 9.47
N LEU A 69 -11.48 -14.64 9.02
CA LEU A 69 -10.47 -15.70 8.97
C LEU A 69 -9.23 -15.28 9.76
N SER A 70 -8.57 -16.23 10.41
CA SER A 70 -7.30 -16.01 11.12
C SER A 70 -6.06 -16.20 10.23
N GLN A 71 -6.25 -16.78 9.04
CA GLN A 71 -5.20 -17.05 8.07
C GLN A 71 -5.79 -17.14 6.66
N VAL A 72 -4.93 -17.05 5.64
CA VAL A 72 -5.32 -17.25 4.24
C VAL A 72 -5.74 -18.71 4.06
N PRO A 73 -6.97 -19.00 3.58
CA PRO A 73 -7.42 -20.37 3.37
C PRO A 73 -6.81 -20.94 2.10
N ASP A 74 -6.53 -22.25 2.09
CA ASP A 74 -6.12 -22.97 0.89
C ASP A 74 -7.36 -23.41 0.08
N VAL A 75 -7.69 -22.63 -0.95
CA VAL A 75 -8.79 -22.95 -1.89
C VAL A 75 -8.28 -23.69 -3.13
N THR A 76 -6.97 -23.83 -3.27
CA THR A 76 -6.32 -24.50 -4.42
C THR A 76 -6.11 -25.99 -4.20
N ALA A 77 -6.22 -26.47 -2.96
CA ALA A 77 -6.15 -27.89 -2.65
C ALA A 77 -7.24 -28.68 -3.41
N PRO A 78 -6.91 -29.84 -4.04
CA PRO A 78 -7.87 -30.63 -4.80
C PRO A 78 -9.12 -31.08 -4.01
N SER A 79 -9.00 -31.18 -2.69
CA SER A 79 -10.08 -31.57 -1.78
C SER A 79 -10.81 -30.38 -1.15
N SER A 80 -10.47 -29.14 -1.49
CA SER A 80 -11.09 -27.97 -0.90
C SER A 80 -12.57 -27.88 -1.32
N PRO A 81 -13.53 -27.90 -0.38
CA PRO A 81 -14.92 -27.62 -0.69
C PRO A 81 -15.18 -26.12 -0.93
N THR A 82 -14.17 -25.28 -0.71
CA THR A 82 -14.28 -23.84 -0.72
C THR A 82 -14.28 -23.33 -2.16
N LYS A 83 -15.36 -22.63 -2.55
CA LYS A 83 -15.44 -21.96 -3.87
C LYS A 83 -14.22 -21.05 -4.08
N PRO A 84 -13.60 -20.99 -5.28
CA PRO A 84 -12.55 -20.02 -5.57
C PRO A 84 -12.94 -18.56 -5.25
N PHE A 85 -11.94 -17.73 -4.95
CA PHE A 85 -12.13 -16.29 -4.83
C PHE A 85 -12.03 -15.65 -6.21
N ASP A 86 -13.03 -14.83 -6.56
CA ASP A 86 -12.99 -13.98 -7.76
C ASP A 86 -11.89 -12.92 -7.62
N TYR A 87 -11.72 -12.38 -6.41
CA TYR A 87 -10.69 -11.39 -6.09
C TYR A 87 -9.90 -11.74 -4.83
N VAL A 88 -8.59 -11.55 -4.89
CA VAL A 88 -7.72 -11.47 -3.70
C VAL A 88 -7.18 -10.05 -3.61
N ILE A 89 -7.65 -9.28 -2.62
CA ILE A 89 -7.25 -7.90 -2.39
C ILE A 89 -6.17 -7.87 -1.31
N VAL A 90 -5.00 -7.33 -1.65
CA VAL A 90 -3.87 -7.18 -0.72
C VAL A 90 -3.76 -5.74 -0.29
N THR A 91 -3.88 -5.52 1.03
CA THR A 91 -3.78 -4.22 1.72
C THR A 91 -2.77 -4.26 2.87
N THR A 92 -2.02 -5.37 3.01
CA THR A 92 -0.87 -5.44 3.92
C THR A 92 0.20 -4.44 3.52
N LYS A 93 1.00 -4.00 4.49
CA LYS A 93 2.25 -3.28 4.21
C LYS A 93 3.17 -4.14 3.34
N ASN A 94 3.77 -3.54 2.31
CA ASN A 94 4.72 -4.26 1.46
C ASN A 94 6.13 -4.16 2.06
N ILE A 95 6.53 -5.21 2.77
CA ILE A 95 7.81 -5.34 3.48
C ILE A 95 8.54 -6.60 3.01
N PRO A 96 9.01 -6.65 1.75
CA PRO A 96 9.53 -7.87 1.13
C PRO A 96 10.78 -8.44 1.83
N ASP A 97 11.45 -7.62 2.65
CA ASP A 97 12.59 -8.00 3.47
C ASP A 97 12.20 -8.67 4.81
N VAL A 98 10.90 -8.88 5.05
CA VAL A 98 10.34 -9.56 6.22
C VAL A 98 9.41 -10.69 5.72
N PRO A 99 9.76 -11.97 5.94
CA PRO A 99 8.93 -13.08 5.47
C PRO A 99 7.59 -13.20 6.25
N PRO A 100 6.56 -13.81 5.65
CA PRO A 100 6.50 -14.30 4.26
C PRO A 100 6.33 -13.17 3.24
N THR A 101 6.72 -13.42 1.99
CA THR A 101 6.43 -12.49 0.89
C THR A 101 4.93 -12.43 0.60
N VAL A 102 4.45 -11.37 -0.07
CA VAL A 102 3.03 -11.28 -0.49
C VAL A 102 2.66 -12.47 -1.38
N ALA A 103 3.55 -12.86 -2.30
CA ALA A 103 3.31 -13.99 -3.20
C ALA A 103 3.11 -15.29 -2.41
N ASP A 104 3.97 -15.58 -1.43
CA ASP A 104 3.83 -16.79 -0.60
C ASP A 104 2.59 -16.74 0.29
N LEU A 105 2.28 -15.56 0.84
CA LEU A 105 1.12 -15.36 1.71
C LEU A 105 -0.20 -15.65 0.98
N ILE A 106 -0.36 -15.19 -0.26
CA ILE A 106 -1.64 -15.32 -0.97
C ILE A 106 -1.74 -16.57 -1.84
N ARG A 107 -0.62 -17.27 -2.11
CA ARG A 107 -0.58 -18.45 -2.99
C ARG A 107 -1.70 -19.46 -2.76
N PRO A 108 -2.06 -19.84 -1.52
CA PRO A 108 -3.12 -20.82 -1.28
C PRO A 108 -4.53 -20.34 -1.69
N ALA A 109 -4.71 -19.03 -1.90
CA ALA A 109 -5.99 -18.43 -2.26
C ALA A 109 -6.11 -18.04 -3.75
N VAL A 110 -5.02 -18.13 -4.53
CA VAL A 110 -5.00 -17.70 -5.92
C VAL A 110 -5.27 -18.90 -6.83
N THR A 111 -6.48 -18.95 -7.41
CA THR A 111 -6.85 -19.99 -8.37
C THR A 111 -6.33 -19.61 -9.77
N PRO A 112 -5.47 -20.43 -10.41
CA PRO A 112 -4.87 -20.13 -11.70
C PRO A 112 -5.90 -19.80 -12.78
N GLY A 113 -5.72 -18.70 -13.51
CA GLY A 113 -6.60 -18.29 -14.61
C GLY A 113 -7.99 -17.77 -14.19
N HIS A 114 -8.29 -17.74 -12.88
CA HIS A 114 -9.59 -17.30 -12.35
C HIS A 114 -9.46 -16.08 -11.44
N THR A 115 -8.68 -16.20 -10.37
CA THR A 115 -8.57 -15.15 -9.35
C THR A 115 -7.91 -13.89 -9.90
N VAL A 116 -8.54 -12.73 -9.72
CA VAL A 116 -7.95 -11.42 -9.98
C VAL A 116 -7.27 -10.91 -8.70
N ILE A 117 -5.97 -10.64 -8.77
CA ILE A 117 -5.18 -10.10 -7.65
C ILE A 117 -5.29 -8.58 -7.69
N VAL A 118 -5.62 -7.92 -6.58
CA VAL A 118 -5.71 -6.46 -6.49
C VAL A 118 -4.75 -5.96 -5.42
N LEU A 119 -3.70 -5.25 -5.85
CA LEU A 119 -2.68 -4.72 -4.95
C LEU A 119 -3.01 -3.26 -4.59
N ILE A 120 -3.61 -3.05 -3.42
CA ILE A 120 -3.80 -1.71 -2.83
C ILE A 120 -2.62 -1.44 -1.89
N GLN A 121 -1.41 -1.46 -2.45
CA GLN A 121 -0.14 -1.29 -1.74
C GLN A 121 0.69 -0.15 -2.33
N ASN A 122 1.54 0.43 -1.48
CA ASN A 122 2.42 1.53 -1.84
C ASN A 122 3.68 1.04 -2.58
N GLY A 123 4.28 1.93 -3.37
CA GLY A 123 5.56 1.70 -4.03
C GLY A 123 5.45 1.32 -5.51
N LEU A 124 6.62 1.06 -6.09
CA LEU A 124 6.80 0.59 -7.47
C LEU A 124 7.15 -0.90 -7.50
N ASN A 125 6.99 -1.50 -8.67
CA ASN A 125 7.43 -2.87 -8.97
C ASN A 125 6.86 -3.94 -8.02
N ILE A 126 5.74 -3.63 -7.37
CA ILE A 126 5.09 -4.49 -6.39
C ILE A 126 4.44 -5.70 -7.06
N GLU A 127 4.11 -5.58 -8.34
CA GLU A 127 3.49 -6.59 -9.18
C GLU A 127 4.47 -7.62 -9.71
N LYS A 128 5.76 -7.27 -9.86
CA LYS A 128 6.77 -8.14 -10.47
C LYS A 128 6.81 -9.54 -9.86
N PRO A 129 6.92 -9.72 -8.53
CA PRO A 129 6.91 -11.05 -7.92
C PRO A 129 5.57 -11.78 -8.06
N LEU A 130 4.46 -11.06 -8.21
CA LEU A 130 3.13 -11.64 -8.35
C LEU A 130 2.86 -12.12 -9.78
N LEU A 131 3.29 -11.35 -10.78
CA LEU A 131 3.21 -11.74 -12.19
C LEU A 131 4.12 -12.93 -12.49
N GLU A 132 5.25 -13.05 -11.82
CA GLU A 132 6.12 -14.24 -11.89
C GLU A 132 5.48 -15.45 -11.20
N ALA A 133 4.92 -15.28 -9.99
CA ALA A 133 4.33 -16.37 -9.22
C ALA A 133 2.97 -16.86 -9.77
N PHE A 134 2.20 -15.98 -10.42
CA PHE A 134 0.84 -16.21 -10.90
C PHE A 134 0.67 -15.74 -12.35
N PRO A 135 1.40 -16.32 -13.32
CA PRO A 135 1.52 -15.79 -14.68
C PRO A 135 0.21 -15.80 -15.48
N THR A 136 -0.77 -16.59 -15.04
CA THR A 136 -2.10 -16.72 -15.67
C THR A 136 -3.17 -15.83 -15.04
N ASN A 137 -2.83 -15.06 -14.02
CA ASN A 137 -3.80 -14.29 -13.23
C ASN A 137 -3.67 -12.80 -13.52
N VAL A 138 -4.81 -12.12 -13.66
CA VAL A 138 -4.82 -10.66 -13.80
C VAL A 138 -4.36 -10.05 -12.47
N CYS A 139 -3.39 -9.13 -12.53
CA CYS A 139 -2.96 -8.33 -11.41
C CYS A 139 -3.36 -6.87 -11.63
N LEU A 140 -4.15 -6.32 -10.72
CA LEU A 140 -4.62 -4.94 -10.74
C LEU A 140 -3.83 -4.10 -9.75
N SER A 141 -3.42 -2.92 -10.21
CA SER A 141 -2.86 -1.87 -9.39
C SER A 141 -3.99 -1.04 -8.77
N GLY A 142 -4.03 -1.00 -7.43
CA GLY A 142 -4.84 -0.05 -6.68
C GLY A 142 -3.99 1.05 -6.04
N VAL A 143 -4.24 2.30 -6.42
CA VAL A 143 -3.60 3.47 -5.81
C VAL A 143 -4.62 4.20 -4.95
N SER A 144 -4.67 3.83 -3.67
CA SER A 144 -5.55 4.49 -2.68
C SER A 144 -4.94 5.80 -2.19
N LEU A 145 -5.73 6.87 -2.14
CA LEU A 145 -5.41 8.13 -1.46
C LEU A 145 -6.23 8.32 -0.18
N MET A 146 -6.90 7.26 0.30
CA MET A 146 -7.71 7.29 1.51
C MET A 146 -6.84 7.49 2.76
N GLY A 147 -7.32 8.33 3.68
CA GLY A 147 -6.81 8.44 5.03
C GLY A 147 -7.58 7.50 5.95
N ALA A 148 -6.97 6.38 6.35
CA ALA A 148 -7.55 5.50 7.36
C ALA A 148 -6.48 4.89 8.27
N ASP A 149 -6.69 4.95 9.58
CA ASP A 149 -5.83 4.33 10.60
C ASP A 149 -6.61 3.39 11.50
N GLU A 150 -5.93 2.34 11.95
CA GLU A 150 -6.36 1.51 13.07
C GLU A 150 -5.74 2.10 14.34
N LEU A 151 -6.56 2.84 15.09
CA LEU A 151 -6.14 3.56 16.30
C LEU A 151 -5.80 2.59 17.44
N SER A 152 -6.55 1.50 17.52
CA SER A 152 -6.32 0.33 18.37
C SER A 152 -6.97 -0.89 17.71
N PRO A 153 -6.63 -2.13 18.10
CA PRO A 153 -7.18 -3.34 17.46
C PRO A 153 -8.71 -3.27 17.34
N GLY A 154 -9.23 -3.30 16.10
CA GLY A 154 -10.67 -3.24 15.83
C GLY A 154 -11.30 -1.84 15.81
N HIS A 155 -10.55 -0.77 16.04
CA HIS A 155 -11.04 0.62 16.01
C HIS A 155 -10.45 1.38 14.82
N ILE A 156 -11.30 1.66 13.82
CA ILE A 156 -10.90 2.31 12.58
C ILE A 156 -11.40 3.74 12.55
N LEU A 157 -10.51 4.67 12.20
CA LEU A 157 -10.84 6.04 11.85
C LEU A 157 -10.48 6.25 10.38
N GLN A 158 -11.47 6.58 9.55
CA GLN A 158 -11.26 7.13 8.22
C GLN A 158 -11.49 8.64 8.27
N ASN A 159 -10.42 9.39 8.02
CA ASN A 159 -10.37 10.85 8.13
C ASN A 159 -10.11 11.58 6.80
N ASP A 160 -9.93 10.85 5.70
CA ASP A 160 -9.96 11.41 4.34
C ASP A 160 -10.74 10.46 3.42
N VAL A 161 -11.42 11.04 2.44
CA VAL A 161 -12.36 10.37 1.53
C VAL A 161 -11.68 9.25 0.75
N ASP A 162 -12.41 8.15 0.50
CA ASP A 162 -11.87 7.03 -0.26
C ASP A 162 -11.79 7.37 -1.75
N ARG A 163 -10.57 7.70 -2.17
CA ARG A 163 -10.18 7.90 -3.58
C ARG A 163 -9.29 6.74 -4.02
N LEU A 164 -9.79 5.91 -4.93
CA LEU A 164 -9.10 4.71 -5.40
C LEU A 164 -8.98 4.69 -6.92
N PHE A 165 -7.75 4.76 -7.42
CA PHE A 165 -7.45 4.61 -8.84
C PHE A 165 -7.07 3.17 -9.15
N ILE A 166 -7.73 2.56 -10.12
CA ILE A 166 -7.54 1.17 -10.52
C ILE A 166 -7.07 1.09 -11.97
N GLY A 167 -6.01 0.33 -12.23
CA GLY A 167 -5.60 -0.04 -13.59
C GLY A 167 -4.87 -1.38 -13.59
N PRO A 168 -4.80 -2.07 -14.74
CA PRO A 168 -4.08 -3.34 -14.82
C PRO A 168 -2.57 -3.13 -14.76
N PHE A 169 -1.86 -4.06 -14.10
CA PHE A 169 -0.45 -4.28 -14.37
C PHE A 169 -0.35 -5.21 -15.59
N LEU A 170 -0.06 -4.64 -16.75
CA LEU A 170 -0.08 -5.38 -18.01
C LEU A 170 0.94 -6.52 -18.02
N SER A 171 0.43 -7.74 -18.17
CA SER A 171 1.20 -8.96 -18.39
C SER A 171 1.14 -9.37 -19.87
N GLY A 172 2.28 -9.79 -20.42
CA GLY A 172 2.35 -10.35 -21.79
C GLY A 172 1.73 -11.74 -21.93
N ASN A 173 1.35 -12.38 -20.82
CA ASN A 173 0.76 -13.73 -20.80
C ASN A 173 -0.78 -13.72 -20.91
N ILE A 174 -1.41 -12.55 -20.78
CA ILE A 174 -2.87 -12.39 -20.76
C ILE A 174 -3.22 -11.29 -21.76
N ASP A 175 -4.30 -11.47 -22.51
CA ASP A 175 -4.79 -10.45 -23.44
C ASP A 175 -5.07 -9.11 -22.72
N GLU A 176 -4.70 -7.99 -23.34
CA GLU A 176 -4.83 -6.65 -22.76
C GLU A 176 -6.30 -6.29 -22.49
N GLN A 177 -7.22 -6.63 -23.40
CA GLN A 177 -8.64 -6.30 -23.24
C GLN A 177 -9.24 -7.03 -22.04
N THR A 178 -8.81 -8.28 -21.80
CA THR A 178 -9.20 -9.06 -20.61
C THR A 178 -8.75 -8.37 -19.32
N GLN A 179 -7.51 -7.88 -19.28
CA GLN A 179 -6.97 -7.18 -18.12
C GLN A 179 -7.67 -5.83 -17.87
N VAL A 180 -7.96 -5.08 -18.94
CA VAL A 180 -8.72 -3.82 -18.87
C VAL A 180 -10.16 -4.06 -18.43
N ALA A 181 -10.80 -5.12 -18.93
CA ALA A 181 -12.17 -5.49 -18.53
C ALA A 181 -12.23 -5.84 -17.03
N ALA A 182 -11.28 -6.62 -16.51
CA ALA A 182 -11.18 -6.93 -15.09
C ALA A 182 -11.00 -5.66 -14.23
N ALA A 183 -10.16 -4.71 -14.67
CA ALA A 183 -9.99 -3.44 -13.98
C ALA A 183 -11.30 -2.63 -13.92
N ARG A 184 -12.02 -2.53 -15.04
CA ARG A 184 -13.31 -1.82 -15.11
C ARG A 184 -14.40 -2.50 -14.30
N GLU A 185 -14.43 -3.82 -14.29
CA GLU A 185 -15.38 -4.59 -13.48
C GLU A 185 -15.13 -4.39 -11.98
N PHE A 186 -13.86 -4.41 -11.55
CA PHE A 186 -13.53 -4.11 -10.16
C PHE A 186 -13.96 -2.69 -9.76
N VAL A 187 -13.73 -1.68 -10.63
CA VAL A 187 -14.22 -0.31 -10.39
C VAL A 187 -15.75 -0.28 -10.27
N ARG A 188 -16.48 -1.01 -11.12
CA ARG A 188 -17.94 -1.10 -11.03
C ARG A 188 -18.40 -1.69 -9.70
N ILE A 189 -17.76 -2.77 -9.24
CA ILE A 189 -18.05 -3.42 -7.96
C ILE A 189 -17.74 -2.47 -6.79
N TYR A 190 -16.58 -1.82 -6.81
CA TYR A 190 -16.13 -0.93 -5.74
C TYR A 190 -16.97 0.35 -5.63
N SER A 191 -17.39 0.93 -6.76
CA SER A 191 -18.20 2.15 -6.78
C SER A 191 -19.68 1.93 -6.45
N ALA A 192 -20.14 0.67 -6.32
CA ALA A 192 -21.56 0.35 -6.15
C ALA A 192 -22.18 0.87 -4.84
N SER A 193 -21.37 1.25 -3.85
CA SER A 193 -21.85 1.89 -2.62
C SER A 193 -22.40 3.30 -2.85
N GLY A 194 -21.98 3.96 -3.94
CA GLY A 194 -22.29 5.37 -4.23
C GLY A 194 -21.66 6.36 -3.25
N LYS A 195 -20.69 5.94 -2.44
CA LYS A 195 -20.10 6.75 -1.36
C LYS A 195 -18.62 7.13 -1.54
N VAL A 196 -17.97 6.54 -2.53
CA VAL A 196 -16.51 6.65 -2.73
C VAL A 196 -16.18 7.10 -4.15
N GLU A 197 -14.96 7.60 -4.34
CA GLU A 197 -14.43 7.98 -5.65
C GLU A 197 -13.50 6.89 -6.17
N CYS A 198 -14.04 5.91 -6.90
CA CYS A 198 -13.23 4.90 -7.57
C CYS A 198 -13.31 5.05 -9.10
N SER A 199 -12.15 5.08 -9.75
CA SER A 199 -12.06 5.29 -11.19
C SER A 199 -11.03 4.37 -11.86
N TYR A 200 -11.34 4.01 -13.11
CA TYR A 200 -10.40 3.32 -13.98
C TYR A 200 -9.36 4.30 -14.50
N GLN A 201 -8.09 3.95 -14.36
CA GLN A 201 -6.95 4.75 -14.79
C GLN A 201 -6.17 4.00 -15.89
N PRO A 202 -6.24 4.47 -17.15
CA PRO A 202 -5.48 3.87 -18.25
C PRO A 202 -3.96 3.95 -18.02
N ASP A 203 -3.48 5.08 -17.50
CA ASP A 203 -2.08 5.28 -17.12
C ASP A 203 -1.93 5.21 -15.61
N VAL A 204 -1.98 3.98 -15.08
CA VAL A 204 -1.82 3.75 -13.64
C VAL A 204 -0.40 4.04 -13.16
N LEU A 205 0.58 3.98 -14.06
CA LEU A 205 1.98 4.33 -13.77
C LEU A 205 2.11 5.80 -13.42
N PHE A 206 1.46 6.71 -14.16
CA PHE A 206 1.44 8.13 -13.82
C PHE A 206 0.94 8.36 -12.39
N VAL A 207 -0.18 7.74 -12.01
CA VAL A 207 -0.75 7.91 -10.67
C VAL A 207 0.14 7.31 -9.59
N ARG A 208 0.80 6.18 -9.87
CA ARG A 208 1.79 5.58 -8.96
C ARG A 208 2.99 6.50 -8.75
N TRP A 209 3.63 7.00 -9.81
CA TRP A 209 4.77 7.90 -9.71
C TRP A 209 4.41 9.22 -9.03
N ARG A 210 3.22 9.78 -9.31
CA ARG A 210 2.70 10.96 -8.60
C ARG A 210 2.58 10.70 -7.09
N LYS A 211 1.95 9.58 -6.69
CA LYS A 211 1.84 9.22 -5.26
C LYS A 211 3.21 8.88 -4.66
N LEU A 212 4.09 8.28 -5.44
CA LEU A 212 5.44 7.94 -5.03
C LEU A 212 6.25 9.18 -4.68
N MET A 213 6.08 10.32 -5.37
CA MET A 213 6.75 11.56 -4.98
C MET A 213 6.44 11.95 -3.52
N TYR A 214 5.17 11.85 -3.09
CA TYR A 214 4.83 12.04 -1.68
C TYR A 214 5.48 10.95 -0.80
N ASN A 215 5.28 9.69 -1.20
CA ASN A 215 5.70 8.55 -0.39
C ASN A 215 7.22 8.37 -0.27
N ALA A 216 8.01 8.75 -1.27
CA ALA A 216 9.47 8.64 -1.27
C ALA A 216 10.14 9.86 -0.64
N VAL A 217 9.38 10.91 -0.32
CA VAL A 217 9.92 12.15 0.25
C VAL A 217 9.35 12.39 1.65
N TRP A 218 8.05 12.71 1.76
CA TRP A 218 7.45 13.04 3.05
C TRP A 218 7.47 11.88 4.04
N ASN A 219 7.08 10.69 3.61
CA ASN A 219 7.04 9.49 4.47
C ASN A 219 8.41 9.19 5.14
N PRO A 220 9.52 9.01 4.40
CA PRO A 220 10.81 8.69 5.01
C PRO A 220 11.40 9.86 5.79
N ILE A 221 11.28 11.10 5.32
CA ILE A 221 11.78 12.27 6.05
C ILE A 221 11.08 12.41 7.40
N CYS A 222 9.75 12.29 7.43
CA CYS A 222 8.98 12.32 8.67
C CYS A 222 9.35 11.15 9.59
N ALA A 223 9.49 9.93 9.05
CA ALA A 223 9.87 8.76 9.83
C ALA A 223 11.29 8.85 10.42
N LEU A 224 12.24 9.45 9.69
CA LEU A 224 13.61 9.63 10.14
C LEU A 224 13.76 10.72 11.20
N THR A 225 13.04 11.84 11.05
CA THR A 225 13.11 12.99 11.97
C THR A 225 12.14 12.90 13.14
N GLY A 226 11.07 12.10 13.03
CA GLY A 226 9.98 12.04 14.00
C GLY A 226 8.97 13.19 13.89
N LEU A 227 9.19 14.13 12.98
CA LEU A 227 8.30 15.27 12.73
C LEU A 227 7.22 14.91 11.72
N ASP A 228 5.99 15.36 11.95
CA ASP A 228 4.94 15.43 10.91
C ASP A 228 5.25 16.53 9.89
N THR A 229 4.49 16.56 8.78
CA THR A 229 4.74 17.50 7.68
C THR A 229 4.61 18.96 8.11
N THR A 230 3.66 19.30 8.98
CA THR A 230 3.52 20.65 9.56
C THR A 230 4.75 21.03 10.37
N ARG A 231 5.16 20.20 11.35
CA ARG A 231 6.32 20.52 12.20
C ARG A 231 7.62 20.60 11.38
N TYR A 232 7.78 19.77 10.36
CA TYR A 232 8.93 19.83 9.47
C TYR A 232 8.95 21.14 8.65
N ARG A 233 7.80 21.57 8.13
CA ARG A 233 7.64 22.86 7.44
C ARG A 233 7.88 24.05 8.37
N LEU A 234 7.36 24.02 9.60
CA LEU A 234 7.60 25.07 10.60
C LEU A 234 9.07 25.17 11.02
N ALA A 235 9.80 24.07 11.02
CA ALA A 235 11.23 24.05 11.27
C ALA A 235 12.06 24.59 10.09
N SER A 236 11.42 24.94 8.97
CA SER A 236 12.07 25.42 7.75
C SER A 236 11.81 26.91 7.55
N ASP A 237 12.78 27.74 7.94
CA ASP A 237 12.74 29.18 7.69
C ASP A 237 13.10 29.46 6.23
N ALA A 238 12.21 30.12 5.49
CA ALA A 238 12.46 30.49 4.09
C ALA A 238 13.63 31.48 3.91
N GLN A 239 14.07 32.17 4.97
CA GLN A 239 15.25 33.03 4.93
C GLN A 239 16.56 32.26 5.19
N ASP A 240 16.48 31.02 5.65
CA ASP A 240 17.65 30.17 5.86
C ASP A 240 18.00 29.44 4.53
N PRO A 241 19.17 29.72 3.91
CA PRO A 241 19.60 29.02 2.70
C PRO A 241 19.87 27.52 2.94
N ALA A 242 19.98 27.09 4.20
CA ALA A 242 20.12 25.70 4.61
C ALA A 242 18.81 25.09 5.12
N ASN A 243 17.64 25.66 4.78
CA ASN A 243 16.38 25.16 5.28
C ASN A 243 16.09 23.71 4.83
N PRO A 244 15.49 22.87 5.68
CA PRO A 244 15.25 21.46 5.38
C PRO A 244 14.32 21.17 4.18
N LEU A 245 13.48 22.12 3.74
CA LEU A 245 12.66 21.95 2.54
C LEU A 245 13.51 22.03 1.27
N ASP A 246 14.40 23.02 1.19
CA ASP A 246 15.28 23.25 0.03
C ASP A 246 16.45 22.27 -0.02
N LEU A 247 16.93 21.78 1.13
CA LEU A 247 18.02 20.81 1.18
C LEU A 247 17.60 19.36 0.93
N LEU A 248 16.37 18.99 1.27
CA LEU A 248 15.93 17.59 1.24
C LEU A 248 14.63 17.37 0.46
N VAL A 249 13.57 18.12 0.75
CA VAL A 249 12.24 17.85 0.19
C VAL A 249 12.19 18.14 -1.31
N ARG A 250 12.50 19.37 -1.73
CA ARG A 250 12.47 19.76 -3.15
C ARG A 250 13.50 19.00 -4.01
N PRO A 251 14.76 18.79 -3.57
CA PRO A 251 15.71 17.96 -4.30
C PRO A 251 15.21 16.53 -4.49
N ALA A 252 14.74 15.86 -3.43
CA ALA A 252 14.22 14.51 -3.52
C ALA A 252 12.99 14.41 -4.43
N MET A 253 12.08 15.39 -4.39
CA MET A 253 10.94 15.43 -5.32
C MET A 253 11.40 15.55 -6.77
N ASN A 254 12.38 16.41 -7.06
CA ASN A 254 12.94 16.56 -8.41
C ASN A 254 13.68 15.31 -8.89
N GLU A 255 14.37 14.58 -7.99
CA GLU A 255 14.95 13.27 -8.31
C GLU A 255 13.87 12.26 -8.71
N ILE A 256 12.74 12.22 -8.00
CA ILE A 256 11.60 11.37 -8.37
C ILE A 256 10.99 11.79 -9.72
N ARG A 257 10.87 13.10 -10.01
CA ARG A 257 10.41 13.58 -11.33
C ARG A 257 11.32 13.12 -12.45
N ALA A 258 12.62 13.29 -12.28
CA ALA A 258 13.62 12.88 -13.27
C ALA A 258 13.58 11.36 -13.49
N ALA A 259 13.51 10.57 -12.41
CA ALA A 259 13.40 9.12 -12.47
C ALA A 259 12.10 8.66 -13.18
N ALA A 260 10.96 9.26 -12.85
CA ALA A 260 9.67 8.98 -13.49
C ALA A 260 9.74 9.21 -15.01
N LYS A 261 10.34 10.33 -15.43
CA LYS A 261 10.48 10.67 -16.85
C LYS A 261 11.44 9.72 -17.57
N ALA A 262 12.61 9.45 -17.00
CA ALA A 262 13.64 8.64 -17.65
C ALA A 262 13.30 7.14 -17.68
N ALA A 263 12.74 6.59 -16.61
CA ALA A 263 12.49 5.16 -16.48
C ALA A 263 11.13 4.71 -17.05
N ALA A 264 10.11 5.57 -17.01
CA ALA A 264 8.74 5.20 -17.36
C ALA A 264 8.05 6.16 -18.34
N ASN A 265 8.77 7.18 -18.86
CA ASN A 265 8.21 8.26 -19.68
C ASN A 265 7.02 8.99 -19.01
N VAL A 266 6.97 8.99 -17.67
CA VAL A 266 5.94 9.68 -16.90
C VAL A 266 6.40 11.11 -16.66
N ASP A 267 5.67 12.07 -17.23
CA ASP A 267 5.96 13.49 -17.04
C ASP A 267 5.21 14.05 -15.84
N LEU A 268 5.95 14.37 -14.77
CA LEU A 268 5.43 15.02 -13.59
C LEU A 268 5.75 16.53 -13.68
N PRO A 269 4.76 17.42 -13.73
CA PRO A 269 5.00 18.84 -13.97
C PRO A 269 5.78 19.47 -12.82
N GLU A 270 6.54 20.52 -13.11
CA GLU A 270 7.36 21.22 -12.11
C GLU A 270 6.51 21.83 -10.99
N SER A 271 5.33 22.34 -11.33
CA SER A 271 4.34 22.84 -10.37
C SER A 271 3.88 21.78 -9.36
N LEU A 272 4.04 20.49 -9.67
CA LEU A 272 3.71 19.42 -8.72
C LEU A 272 4.63 19.43 -7.50
N VAL A 273 5.88 19.88 -7.62
CA VAL A 273 6.83 19.91 -6.49
C VAL A 273 6.28 20.79 -5.38
N GLU A 274 5.97 22.06 -5.67
CA GLU A 274 5.43 22.98 -4.67
C GLU A 274 4.05 22.54 -4.19
N ALA A 275 3.18 22.08 -5.09
CA ALA A 275 1.88 21.56 -4.71
C ALA A 275 1.99 20.35 -3.76
N MET A 276 3.04 19.52 -3.88
CA MET A 276 3.28 18.36 -3.02
C MET A 276 3.97 18.75 -1.70
N VAL A 277 4.82 19.78 -1.70
CA VAL A 277 5.36 20.37 -0.45
C VAL A 277 4.23 20.89 0.42
N GLU A 278 3.19 21.47 -0.19
CA GLU A 278 2.09 22.14 0.52
C GLU A 278 0.79 21.32 0.60
N CYS A 279 0.78 20.07 0.10
CA CYS A 279 -0.46 19.30 -0.07
C CYS A 279 -1.19 18.97 1.24
N ASP A 280 -0.46 18.88 2.35
CA ASP A 280 -1.04 18.73 3.69
C ASP A 280 -1.31 20.12 4.29
N PRO A 281 -2.57 20.44 4.67
CA PRO A 281 -2.87 21.64 5.44
C PRO A 281 -2.04 21.73 6.72
N MET A 282 -1.61 22.93 7.10
CA MET A 282 -0.73 23.09 8.27
C MET A 282 -1.45 22.67 9.58
N GLU A 283 -2.77 22.82 9.64
CA GLU A 283 -3.58 22.61 10.84
C GLU A 283 -3.74 21.13 11.22
N ILE A 284 -3.52 20.20 10.27
CA ILE A 284 -3.78 18.78 10.50
C ILE A 284 -2.60 18.02 11.12
N PHE A 285 -1.39 18.60 11.13
CA PHE A 285 -0.17 17.93 11.62
C PHE A 285 -0.02 16.52 11.05
N CYS A 286 -0.13 16.41 9.71
CA CYS A 286 -0.21 15.13 9.01
C CYS A 286 1.00 14.25 9.33
N ALA A 287 0.76 13.11 9.98
CA ALA A 287 1.77 12.09 10.21
C ALA A 287 1.67 11.05 9.08
N PRO A 288 2.58 11.04 8.09
CA PRO A 288 2.50 10.08 6.99
C PRO A 288 2.63 8.64 7.49
N SER A 289 2.12 7.68 6.72
CA SER A 289 2.01 6.28 7.14
C SER A 289 3.32 5.66 7.68
N MET A 290 4.47 6.01 7.12
CA MET A 290 5.77 5.50 7.55
C MET A 290 6.21 6.06 8.91
N LEU A 291 5.84 7.32 9.22
CA LEU A 291 6.03 7.89 10.56
C LEU A 291 5.12 7.19 11.57
N GLN A 292 3.88 6.86 11.19
CA GLN A 292 2.97 6.10 12.06
C GLN A 292 3.55 4.71 12.35
N ASP A 293 4.03 3.98 11.34
CA ASP A 293 4.69 2.68 11.50
C ASP A 293 5.91 2.79 12.42
N ARG A 294 6.76 3.82 12.20
CA ARG A 294 7.93 4.10 13.02
C ARG A 294 7.59 4.37 14.49
N ARG A 295 6.50 5.10 14.77
CA ARG A 295 5.99 5.38 16.13
C ARG A 295 5.43 4.13 16.80
N LYS A 296 4.80 3.24 16.03
CA LYS A 296 4.23 1.97 16.49
C LYS A 296 5.27 0.83 16.54
N GLY A 297 6.55 1.10 16.26
CA GLY A 297 7.61 0.09 16.26
C GLY A 297 7.47 -0.96 15.15
N ARG A 298 6.73 -0.65 14.08
CA ARG A 298 6.45 -1.54 12.96
C ARG A 298 7.49 -1.38 11.86
N PHE A 299 7.59 -2.41 11.01
CA PHE A 299 8.39 -2.37 9.79
C PHE A 299 7.87 -1.31 8.81
N ILE A 300 8.79 -0.74 8.02
CA ILE A 300 8.50 0.32 7.06
C ILE A 300 8.64 -0.16 5.62
N GLU A 301 7.85 0.41 4.71
CA GLU A 301 7.78 0.05 3.28
C GLU A 301 8.93 0.68 2.47
N TYR A 302 10.18 0.55 2.91
CA TYR A 302 11.31 1.30 2.31
C TYR A 302 11.81 0.71 0.98
N GLU A 303 11.75 -0.62 0.78
CA GLU A 303 12.24 -1.25 -0.46
C GLU A 303 11.39 -0.82 -1.68
N ASN A 304 10.07 -0.96 -1.64
CA ASN A 304 9.23 -0.62 -2.79
C ASN A 304 8.99 0.88 -2.97
N ILE A 305 9.12 1.69 -1.91
CA ILE A 305 8.94 3.15 -1.99
C ILE A 305 10.24 3.85 -2.41
N LEU A 306 11.37 3.51 -1.79
CA LEU A 306 12.66 4.17 -2.05
C LEU A 306 13.57 3.30 -2.92
N GLY A 307 13.72 2.02 -2.57
CA GLY A 307 14.65 1.11 -3.22
C GLY A 307 14.33 0.85 -4.69
N GLU A 308 13.06 0.61 -5.03
CA GLU A 308 12.61 0.42 -6.41
C GLU A 308 12.70 1.72 -7.22
N ALA A 309 12.33 2.86 -6.61
CA ALA A 309 12.47 4.17 -7.26
C ALA A 309 13.93 4.48 -7.62
N LEU A 310 14.83 4.25 -6.66
CA LEU A 310 16.27 4.41 -6.83
C LEU A 310 16.82 3.48 -7.93
N ARG A 311 16.43 2.20 -7.91
CA ARG A 311 16.87 1.22 -8.91
C ARG A 311 16.41 1.58 -10.33
N GLU A 312 15.15 1.98 -10.50
CA GLU A 312 14.64 2.38 -11.82
C GLU A 312 15.30 3.69 -12.31
N GLY A 313 15.48 4.69 -11.42
CA GLY A 313 16.12 5.95 -11.78
C GLY A 313 17.62 5.78 -12.13
N GLU A 314 18.40 5.08 -11.30
CA GLU A 314 19.83 4.83 -11.58
C GLU A 314 20.01 3.98 -12.85
N LYS A 315 19.15 2.98 -13.08
CA LYS A 315 19.15 2.19 -14.33
C LYS A 315 18.89 3.06 -15.56
N ALA A 316 18.07 4.11 -15.42
CA ALA A 316 17.79 5.08 -16.47
C ALA A 316 18.82 6.23 -16.55
N GLY A 317 19.90 6.18 -15.75
CA GLY A 317 20.97 7.19 -15.76
C GLY A 317 20.66 8.46 -14.96
N VAL A 318 19.62 8.46 -14.13
CA VAL A 318 19.26 9.60 -13.27
C VAL A 318 20.07 9.56 -11.98
N ALA A 319 20.73 10.67 -11.65
CA ALA A 319 21.37 10.85 -10.35
C ALA A 319 20.31 11.09 -9.27
N MET A 320 20.30 10.25 -8.22
CA MET A 320 19.34 10.33 -7.12
C MET A 320 20.01 10.36 -5.73
N PRO A 321 20.97 11.26 -5.47
CA PRO A 321 21.76 11.25 -4.24
C PRO A 321 20.91 11.42 -2.97
N THR A 322 19.86 12.23 -3.00
CA THR A 322 19.00 12.50 -1.85
C THR A 322 18.16 11.27 -1.51
N ILE A 323 17.47 10.70 -2.50
CA ILE A 323 16.71 9.45 -2.35
C ILE A 323 17.63 8.29 -1.95
N LYS A 324 18.86 8.23 -2.48
CA LYS A 324 19.86 7.22 -2.09
C LYS A 324 20.25 7.32 -0.62
N CYS A 325 20.44 8.54 -0.12
CA CYS A 325 20.69 8.79 1.30
C CYS A 325 19.50 8.37 2.16
N LEU A 326 18.28 8.79 1.80
CA LEU A 326 17.05 8.41 2.49
C LEU A 326 16.85 6.88 2.51
N TYR A 327 17.10 6.20 1.39
CA TYR A 327 17.06 4.74 1.30
C TYR A 327 18.03 4.08 2.28
N GLY A 328 19.29 4.53 2.32
CA GLY A 328 20.31 4.01 3.25
C GLY A 328 19.92 4.18 4.72
N LEU A 329 19.40 5.36 5.09
CA LEU A 329 18.95 5.65 6.45
C LEU A 329 17.72 4.82 6.84
N CYS A 330 16.73 4.71 5.94
CA CYS A 330 15.56 3.87 6.16
C CYS A 330 15.93 2.38 6.29
N LYS A 331 16.92 1.91 5.53
CA LYS A 331 17.44 0.54 5.67
C LYS A 331 18.04 0.29 7.05
N ALA A 332 18.80 1.25 7.59
CA ALA A 332 19.31 1.17 8.96
C ALA A 332 18.19 1.21 10.01
N VAL A 333 17.17 2.06 9.81
CA VAL A 333 15.97 2.09 10.67
C VAL A 333 15.25 0.75 10.67
N GLN A 334 15.06 0.15 9.49
CA GLN A 334 14.43 -1.16 9.34
C GLN A 334 15.23 -2.25 10.05
N TRP A 335 16.56 -2.25 9.91
CA TRP A 335 17.43 -3.19 10.61
C TRP A 335 17.27 -3.08 12.15
N ARG A 336 17.25 -1.87 12.69
CA ARG A 336 16.98 -1.64 14.13
C ARG A 336 15.59 -2.15 14.50
N THR A 337 14.58 -1.93 13.66
CA THR A 337 13.23 -2.46 13.92
C THR A 337 13.21 -3.99 13.93
N LYS A 338 13.97 -4.66 13.05
CA LYS A 338 14.14 -6.12 13.05
C LYS A 338 14.79 -6.61 14.34
N GLU A 339 15.82 -5.92 14.81
CA GLU A 339 16.47 -6.21 16.09
C GLU A 339 15.48 -6.09 17.26
N LEU A 340 14.73 -4.98 17.35
CA LEU A 340 13.72 -4.78 18.40
C LEU A 340 12.60 -5.84 18.38
N ASN A 341 12.35 -6.47 17.23
CA ASN A 341 11.36 -7.53 17.06
C ASN A 341 12.00 -8.94 17.11
N GLY A 342 13.26 -9.07 17.50
CA GLY A 342 13.95 -10.37 17.66
C GLY A 342 14.27 -11.11 16.36
N LEU A 343 14.17 -10.44 15.20
CA LEU A 343 14.51 -11.01 13.89
C LEU A 343 16.00 -10.91 13.57
N VAL A 344 16.73 -10.05 14.28
CA VAL A 344 18.17 -9.86 14.16
C VAL A 344 18.78 -9.78 15.55
N ASP A 345 19.96 -10.37 15.71
CA ASP A 345 20.75 -10.33 16.95
C ASP A 345 22.14 -9.79 16.60
N ALA A 346 22.41 -8.56 17.04
CA ALA A 346 23.67 -7.87 16.74
C ALA A 346 24.90 -8.61 17.28
N GLN A 347 24.77 -9.23 18.44
CA GLN A 347 25.87 -9.95 19.09
C GLN A 347 26.20 -11.22 18.30
N LYS A 348 25.18 -11.99 17.90
CA LYS A 348 25.39 -13.17 17.03
C LYS A 348 26.00 -12.80 15.68
N LEU A 349 25.59 -11.67 15.09
CA LEU A 349 26.18 -11.18 13.84
C LEU A 349 27.65 -10.79 14.00
N LEU A 350 28.02 -10.18 15.13
CA LEU A 350 29.40 -9.84 15.44
C LEU A 350 30.24 -11.10 15.65
N GLU A 351 29.76 -12.05 16.44
CA GLU A 351 30.43 -13.34 16.69
C GLU A 351 30.66 -14.12 15.39
N ALA A 352 29.65 -14.19 14.51
CA ALA A 352 29.78 -14.83 13.21
C ALA A 352 30.83 -14.17 12.31
N ARG A 353 30.98 -12.84 12.38
CA ARG A 353 32.03 -12.12 11.63
C ARG A 353 33.42 -12.42 12.17
N THR A 354 33.59 -12.44 13.49
CA THR A 354 34.88 -12.75 14.13
C THR A 354 35.30 -14.20 13.90
N ALA A 355 34.35 -15.15 13.80
CA ALA A 355 34.67 -16.54 13.49
C ALA A 355 35.07 -16.78 12.01
N ALA A 356 34.74 -15.85 11.11
CA ALA A 356 35.03 -15.94 9.68
C ALA A 356 36.35 -15.27 9.26
N THR A 357 36.93 -14.45 10.15
CA THR A 357 38.27 -13.84 10.00
C THR A 357 39.32 -14.71 10.64
#